data_AF-A0A7C3HJG2-F1
#
_entry.id   AF-A0A7C3HJG2-F1
#
_cell.length_a   1.000
_cell.length_b   1.000
_cell.length_c   1.000
_cell.angle_alpha   90.00
_cell.angle_beta   90.00
_cell.angle_gamma   90.00
#
_symmetry.space_group_name_H-M   'P 1'
#
loop_
_entity.id
_entity.type
_entity.pdbx_description
1 polymer ?
#
loop_
_entity_poly.entity_id
_entity_poly.type
_entity_poly.pdbx_seq_one_letter_code
_entity_poly.pdbx_strand_id
1 'polypeptide(L)'
;MKTAPPIDWPENVAEARAIQEQLRAQVITENQLGAVEHVAGVDVGFEEQGKVTRAAVAVLRFPQLDLVEQAIARQPTRFPYIPGYLSFREIPAL
;
A
#
# COMPACT_ATOMS: atom_id res chain seq x y z
N MET A 1 -12.72 3.27 -6.88
CA MET A 1 -11.89 2.10 -7.25
C MET A 1 -12.43 0.86 -6.53
N LYS A 2 -12.48 -0.32 -7.17
CA LYS A 2 -12.80 -1.57 -6.47
C LYS A 2 -11.47 -2.16 -5.95
N THR A 3 -11.39 -2.44 -4.66
CA THR A 3 -10.26 -3.16 -4.07
C THR A 3 -10.51 -4.67 -4.11
N ALA A 4 -9.44 -5.45 -4.02
CA ALA A 4 -9.54 -6.91 -3.83
C ALA A 4 -10.33 -7.22 -2.54
N PRO A 5 -10.95 -8.42 -2.44
CA PRO A 5 -11.64 -8.83 -1.21
C PRO A 5 -10.70 -8.74 0.00
N PRO A 6 -11.22 -8.38 1.19
CA PRO A 6 -10.40 -8.23 2.39
C PRO A 6 -9.70 -9.54 2.73
N ILE A 7 -8.38 -9.46 2.92
CA ILE A 7 -7.59 -10.52 3.53
C ILE A 7 -7.67 -10.33 5.05
N ASP A 8 -7.85 -11.42 5.81
CA ASP A 8 -7.69 -11.37 7.26
C ASP A 8 -6.27 -10.90 7.58
N TRP A 9 -6.16 -9.73 8.20
CA TRP A 9 -4.86 -9.10 8.41
C TRP A 9 -4.04 -9.88 9.45
N PRO A 10 -2.76 -10.20 9.19
CA PRO A 10 -2.00 -11.05 10.08
C PRO A 10 -1.70 -10.35 11.41
N GLU A 11 -1.75 -11.10 12.50
CA GLU A 11 -1.39 -10.62 13.84
C GLU A 11 0.09 -10.86 14.16
N ASN A 12 0.75 -11.74 13.41
CA ASN A 12 2.14 -12.12 13.62
C ASN A 12 2.91 -12.41 12.31
N VAL A 13 4.22 -12.57 12.42
CA VAL A 13 5.13 -12.79 11.29
C VAL A 13 4.88 -14.12 10.57
N ALA A 14 4.42 -15.16 11.27
CA ALA A 14 4.18 -16.46 10.66
C ALA A 14 2.98 -16.39 9.70
N GLU A 15 1.89 -15.76 10.12
CA GLU A 15 0.72 -15.49 9.28
C GLU A 15 1.08 -14.55 8.12
N ALA A 16 1.80 -13.46 8.40
CA ALA A 16 2.26 -12.52 7.39
C ALA A 16 3.12 -13.19 6.31
N ARG A 17 4.01 -14.12 6.71
CA ARG A 17 4.81 -14.92 5.79
C ARG A 17 3.94 -15.84 4.93
N ALA A 18 2.94 -16.50 5.52
CA ALA A 18 2.03 -17.36 4.77
C ALA A 18 1.31 -16.57 3.66
N ILE A 19 0.87 -15.34 3.96
CA ILE A 19 0.26 -14.44 2.97
C ILE A 19 1.27 -14.07 1.87
N GLN A 20 2.52 -13.71 2.22
CA GLN A 20 3.55 -13.41 1.21
C GLN A 20 3.84 -14.62 0.29
N GLU A 21 3.99 -15.82 0.86
CA GLU A 21 4.24 -17.04 0.09
C GLU A 21 3.05 -17.44 -0.80
N GLN A 22 1.82 -17.11 -0.41
CA GLN A 22 0.64 -17.27 -1.26
C GLN A 22 0.60 -16.25 -2.40
N LEU A 23 0.90 -14.98 -2.10
CA LEU A 23 0.78 -13.88 -3.06
C LEU A 23 1.94 -13.80 -4.06
N ARG A 24 3.14 -14.28 -3.71
CA ARG A 24 4.33 -14.19 -4.59
C ARG A 24 4.12 -14.84 -5.97
N ALA A 25 3.28 -15.86 -6.06
CA ALA A 25 2.99 -16.54 -7.33
C ALA A 25 2.10 -15.72 -8.27
N GLN A 26 1.50 -14.63 -7.78
CA GLN A 26 0.63 -13.74 -8.55
C GLN A 26 1.38 -12.52 -9.11
N VAL A 27 2.68 -12.41 -8.86
CA VAL A 27 3.51 -11.31 -9.38
C VAL A 27 3.72 -11.48 -10.89
N ILE A 28 3.34 -10.47 -11.65
CA ILE A 28 3.60 -10.37 -13.09
C ILE A 28 4.80 -9.44 -13.28
N THR A 29 5.88 -9.96 -13.85
CA THR A 29 7.15 -9.22 -14.03
C THR A 29 7.32 -8.64 -15.43
N GLU A 30 6.28 -8.71 -16.26
CA GLU A 30 6.28 -8.21 -17.63
C GLU A 30 5.36 -6.99 -17.75
N ASN A 31 5.68 -6.07 -18.66
CA ASN A 31 4.81 -4.92 -18.92
C ASN A 31 3.53 -5.38 -19.61
N GLN A 32 2.39 -5.21 -18.92
CA GLN A 32 1.06 -5.48 -19.46
C GLN A 32 0.21 -4.20 -19.60
N LEU A 33 0.81 -3.02 -19.44
CA LEU A 33 0.11 -1.74 -19.50
C LEU A 33 0.00 -1.22 -20.93
N GLY A 34 -1.16 -0.64 -21.26
CA GLY A 34 -1.37 0.17 -22.47
C GLY A 34 -0.88 1.60 -22.29
N ALA A 35 -1.50 2.55 -22.99
CA ALA A 35 -1.25 3.98 -22.77
C ALA A 35 -1.62 4.38 -21.33
N VAL A 36 -0.70 5.06 -20.64
CA VAL A 36 -0.89 5.52 -19.26
C VAL A 36 -1.27 7.00 -19.26
N GLU A 37 -2.48 7.31 -18.82
CA GLU A 37 -2.99 8.69 -18.72
C GLU A 37 -2.83 9.28 -17.31
N HIS A 38 -2.68 8.42 -16.30
CA HIS A 38 -2.58 8.82 -14.89
C HIS A 38 -1.52 8.00 -14.17
N VAL A 39 -0.76 8.67 -13.29
CA VAL A 39 0.22 8.04 -12.39
C VAL A 39 -0.09 8.44 -10.96
N ALA A 40 -0.05 7.49 -10.02
CA ALA A 40 -0.27 7.74 -8.61
C ALA A 40 1.03 7.56 -7.83
N GLY A 41 1.42 8.60 -7.08
CA GLY A 41 2.43 8.50 -6.02
C GLY A 41 1.76 8.17 -4.70
N VAL A 42 2.32 7.23 -3.95
CA VAL A 42 1.87 6.88 -2.60
C VAL A 42 3.04 7.01 -1.63
N ASP A 43 2.74 7.52 -0.43
CA ASP A 43 3.72 7.61 0.65
C ASP A 43 3.03 7.35 2.00
N VAL A 44 3.77 6.78 2.94
CA VAL A 44 3.28 6.42 4.26
C VAL A 44 4.23 6.92 5.33
N GLY A 45 3.69 7.71 6.25
CA GLY A 45 4.37 8.17 7.44
C GLY A 45 3.72 7.64 8.72
N PHE A 46 4.41 7.83 9.84
CA PHE A 46 3.92 7.45 11.15
C PHE A 46 3.85 8.68 12.06
N GLU A 47 2.68 8.90 12.65
CA GLU A 47 2.42 9.94 13.64
C GLU A 47 2.42 9.32 15.06
N GLU A 48 2.41 10.17 16.08
CA GLU A 48 2.27 9.75 17.49
C GLU A 48 3.25 8.64 17.93
N GLN A 49 4.54 8.81 17.62
CA GLN A 49 5.58 7.83 17.93
C GLN A 49 5.31 6.43 17.36
N GLY A 50 4.63 6.35 16.21
CA GLY A 50 4.33 5.08 15.55
C GLY A 50 2.96 4.50 15.84
N LYS A 51 2.10 5.18 16.62
CA LYS A 51 0.76 4.69 16.95
C LYS A 51 -0.27 4.89 15.85
N VAL A 52 -0.05 5.87 14.97
CA VAL A 52 -0.95 6.18 13.85
C VAL A 52 -0.17 6.08 12.55
N THR A 53 -0.64 5.24 11.64
CA THR A 53 -0.18 5.18 10.24
C THR A 53 -0.94 6.25 9.46
N ARG A 54 -0.22 7.11 8.73
CA ARG A 54 -0.79 8.09 7.81
C ARG A 54 -0.33 7.79 6.39
N ALA A 55 -1.28 7.44 5.53
CA ALA A 55 -1.05 7.28 4.10
C ALA A 55 -1.48 8.51 3.33
N ALA A 56 -0.76 8.83 2.26
CA ALA A 56 -1.13 9.85 1.28
C ALA A 56 -1.04 9.26 -0.13
N VAL A 57 -1.98 9.64 -0.98
CA VAL A 57 -1.93 9.38 -2.42
C VAL A 57 -2.08 10.69 -3.18
N ALA A 58 -1.30 10.85 -4.24
CA ALA A 58 -1.42 11.95 -5.20
C ALA A 58 -1.47 11.35 -6.61
N VAL A 59 -2.57 11.61 -7.33
CA VAL A 59 -2.78 11.19 -8.71
C VAL A 59 -2.46 12.35 -9.63
N LEU A 60 -1.60 12.12 -10.62
CA LEU A 60 -1.17 13.09 -11.61
C LEU A 60 -1.62 12.67 -13.01
N ARG A 61 -1.94 13.62 -13.89
CA ARG A 61 -2.02 13.34 -15.33
C ARG A 61 -0.63 13.04 -15.86
N PHE A 62 -0.52 12.09 -16.78
CA PHE A 62 0.73 11.74 -17.43
C PHE A 62 0.63 12.01 -18.94
N PRO A 63 1.65 12.63 -19.58
CA PRO A 63 2.98 12.96 -19.04
C PRO A 63 3.11 14.34 -18.39
N GLN A 64 2.06 15.16 -18.32
CA GLN A 64 2.15 16.56 -17.91
C GLN A 64 2.49 16.75 -16.41
N LEU A 65 2.21 15.73 -15.59
CA LEU A 65 2.38 15.71 -14.14
C LEU A 65 1.51 16.71 -13.37
N ASP A 66 0.40 17.14 -13.97
CA ASP A 66 -0.60 17.97 -13.31
C ASP A 66 -1.35 17.17 -12.23
N LEU A 67 -1.38 17.68 -11.00
CA LEU A 67 -2.16 17.07 -9.91
C LEU A 67 -3.65 17.07 -10.24
N VAL A 68 -4.29 15.90 -10.20
CA VAL A 68 -5.73 15.73 -10.45
C VAL A 68 -6.50 15.33 -9.21
N GLU A 69 -5.91 14.53 -8.33
CA GLU A 69 -6.58 14.06 -7.13
C GLU A 69 -5.56 13.80 -6.02
N GLN A 70 -5.98 13.97 -4.77
CA GLN A 70 -5.21 13.55 -3.62
C GLN A 70 -6.13 13.08 -2.49
N ALA A 71 -5.66 12.14 -1.70
CA ALA A 71 -6.34 11.70 -0.49
C ALA A 71 -5.33 11.39 0.62
N ILE A 72 -5.80 11.52 1.86
CA ILE A 72 -5.04 11.18 3.07
C ILE A 72 -5.91 10.27 3.92
N ALA A 73 -5.32 9.20 4.41
CA ALA A 73 -5.95 8.29 5.36
C ALA A 73 -5.10 8.17 6.62
N ARG A 74 -5.78 8.01 7.77
CA ARG A 74 -5.15 7.78 9.07
C ARG A 74 -5.81 6.60 9.74
N GLN A 75 -5.01 5.67 10.22
CA GLN A 75 -5.50 4.51 10.98
C GLN A 75 -4.52 4.14 12.11
N PRO A 76 -4.98 3.47 13.17
CA PRO A 76 -4.09 2.91 14.18
C PRO A 76 -3.08 1.96 13.54
N THR A 77 -1.79 2.06 13.91
CA THR A 77 -0.76 1.13 13.48
C THR A 77 -0.97 -0.21 14.16
N ARG A 78 -1.17 -1.28 13.38
CA ARG A 78 -1.51 -2.62 13.91
C ARG A 78 -0.37 -3.64 13.86
N PHE A 79 0.69 -3.35 13.10
CA PHE A 79 1.81 -4.28 12.91
C PHE A 79 3.16 -3.62 13.26
N PRO A 80 4.07 -4.30 13.97
CA PRO A 80 5.38 -3.76 14.32
C PRO A 80 6.28 -3.56 13.10
N TYR A 81 7.32 -2.74 13.24
CA TYR A 81 8.32 -2.59 12.21
C TYR A 81 9.25 -3.81 12.21
N ILE A 82 9.15 -4.64 11.17
CA ILE A 82 9.96 -5.84 10.99
C ILE A 82 10.49 -5.81 9.55
N PRO A 83 11.82 -5.84 9.34
CA PRO A 83 12.41 -5.90 8.01
C PRO A 83 11.83 -7.05 7.18
N GLY A 84 11.39 -6.76 5.95
CA GLY A 84 10.73 -7.71 5.06
C GLY A 84 9.21 -7.82 5.20
N TYR A 85 8.60 -7.13 6.18
CA TYR A 85 7.16 -7.18 6.47
C TYR A 85 6.50 -5.79 6.55
N LEU A 86 7.16 -4.77 5.98
CA LEU A 86 6.70 -3.37 6.06
C LEU A 86 5.28 -3.17 5.51
N SER A 87 4.92 -3.86 4.43
CA SER A 87 3.59 -3.81 3.84
C SER A 87 2.47 -4.15 4.83
N PHE A 88 2.71 -5.07 5.77
CA PHE A 88 1.73 -5.43 6.79
C PHE A 88 1.48 -4.32 7.83
N ARG A 89 2.41 -3.37 7.93
CA ARG A 89 2.31 -2.21 8.80
C ARG A 89 1.65 -1.01 8.11
N GLU A 90 1.83 -0.87 6.80
CA GLU A 90 1.49 0.34 6.03
C GLU A 90 0.20 0.22 5.23
N ILE A 91 -0.02 -0.92 4.55
CA ILE A 91 -1.15 -1.12 3.63
C ILE A 91 -2.53 -0.93 4.27
N PRO A 92 -2.81 -1.20 5.56
CA PRO A 92 -4.16 -0.99 6.10
C PRO A 92 -4.66 0.46 5.99
N ALA A 93 -3.73 1.41 6.01
CA ALA A 93 -4.04 2.82 5.82
C ALA A 93 -4.07 3.25 4.34
N LEU A 94 -3.59 2.42 3.41
CA LEU A 94 -3.46 2.72 1.97
C LEU A 94 -4.65 2.17 1.18
#